data_AF-B2VVR7-F1
#
_entry.id   AF-B2VVR7-F1
#
_cell.length_a   1.000
_cell.length_b   1.000
_cell.length_c   1.000
_cell.angle_alpha   90.00
_cell.angle_beta   90.00
_cell.angle_gamma   90.00
#
_symmetry.space_group_name_H-M   'P 1'
#
loop_
_entity.id
_entity.type
_entity.pdbx_description
1 polymer ?
#
loop_
_entity_poly.entity_id
_entity_poly.type
_entity_poly.pdbx_seq_one_letter_code
_entity_poly.pdbx_strand_id
1 'polypeptide(L)'
;MTSQPPLPPTDPQQPTYTDPTYSLINTSCLDLLLIELVPMAYRITADLAQREEEWIRGSSVGEKGRLTGTARGTDGGPVGGLGAGTATVDDEEAREAVFHRLESLGYRVGLGVVERVSRQTPRPTTPLDCIKFLCKDLWTLLFRKQIDNLKTNHRGIYVLTDNTFKPLGRMSFDTKKYDAAMQAALVAQTGDVALGRDANSQARVQPFLYFPAGLIRGCLASLGIQATVTAESAALPGATFQIRTAGAKN
;
A
#
# COMPACT_ATOMS: atom_id res chain seq x y z
N MET A 1 -37.73 49.58 15.05
CA MET A 1 -37.71 48.26 15.71
C MET A 1 -37.42 47.22 14.63
N THR A 2 -36.14 46.94 14.39
CA THR A 2 -35.67 46.02 13.34
C THR A 2 -35.65 44.61 13.89
N SER A 3 -36.52 43.75 13.36
CA SER A 3 -36.58 42.32 13.69
C SER A 3 -35.36 41.58 13.11
N GLN A 4 -34.62 40.89 13.97
CA GLN A 4 -33.52 40.02 13.60
C GLN A 4 -34.07 38.71 13.00
N PRO A 5 -33.53 38.19 11.89
CA PRO A 5 -34.00 36.92 11.32
C PRO A 5 -33.57 35.75 12.23
N PRO A 6 -34.34 34.64 12.27
CA PRO A 6 -34.02 33.49 13.11
C PRO A 6 -32.76 32.79 12.61
N LEU A 7 -31.86 32.46 13.55
CA LEU A 7 -30.66 31.68 13.28
C LEU A 7 -31.04 30.26 12.81
N PRO A 8 -30.27 29.66 11.88
CA PRO A 8 -30.50 28.30 11.44
C PRO A 8 -30.28 27.30 12.59
N PRO A 9 -30.97 26.16 12.59
CA PRO A 9 -30.83 25.15 13.64
C PRO A 9 -29.39 24.64 13.67
N THR A 10 -28.78 24.75 14.85
CA THR A 10 -27.44 24.22 15.12
C THR A 10 -27.54 22.70 15.15
N ASP A 11 -26.77 22.04 14.29
CA ASP A 11 -26.72 20.58 14.22
C ASP A 11 -26.21 20.01 15.57
N PRO A 12 -26.96 19.16 16.30
CA PRO A 12 -26.64 18.77 17.68
C PRO A 12 -25.38 17.90 17.87
N GLN A 13 -24.55 17.70 16.84
CA GLN A 13 -23.47 16.71 16.86
C GLN A 13 -22.06 17.29 16.62
N GLN A 14 -21.87 18.60 16.57
CA GLN A 14 -20.51 19.13 16.54
C GLN A 14 -19.93 19.18 17.96
N PRO A 15 -18.88 18.39 18.29
CA PRO A 15 -18.20 18.56 19.56
C PRO A 15 -17.64 19.98 19.61
N THR A 16 -17.96 20.69 20.68
CA THR A 16 -17.58 22.09 20.96
C THR A 16 -16.07 22.30 21.14
N TYR A 17 -15.29 21.22 21.03
CA TYR A 17 -13.83 21.24 21.08
C TYR A 17 -13.26 21.02 19.68
N THR A 18 -13.00 22.12 18.97
CA THR A 18 -12.12 22.12 17.81
C THR A 18 -10.69 22.03 18.33
N ASP A 19 -10.12 20.83 18.35
CA ASP A 19 -8.69 20.63 18.62
C ASP A 19 -7.90 21.54 17.65
N PRO A 20 -7.11 22.51 18.13
CA PRO A 20 -6.38 23.45 17.27
C PRO A 20 -5.31 22.77 16.42
N THR A 21 -5.01 21.49 16.67
CA THR A 21 -4.14 20.65 15.83
C THR A 21 -4.91 19.90 14.71
N TYR A 22 -6.24 20.00 14.68
CA TYR A 22 -7.07 19.27 13.71
C TYR A 22 -7.15 20.03 12.38
N SER A 23 -6.22 19.73 11.47
CA SER A 23 -6.32 20.17 10.08
C SER A 23 -7.34 19.31 9.33
N LEU A 24 -8.39 19.92 8.78
CA LEU A 24 -9.33 19.24 7.90
C LEU A 24 -8.77 19.21 6.48
N ILE A 25 -8.71 18.01 5.90
CA ILE A 25 -8.37 17.79 4.49
C ILE A 25 -9.55 17.12 3.78
N ASN A 26 -9.68 17.36 2.48
CA ASN A 26 -10.71 16.68 1.68
C ASN A 26 -10.44 15.17 1.70
N THR A 27 -11.48 14.35 1.86
CA THR A 27 -11.36 12.88 1.87
C THR A 27 -10.74 12.34 0.59
N SER A 28 -10.99 13.01 -0.54
CA SER A 28 -10.44 12.65 -1.85
C SER A 28 -8.91 12.72 -1.88
N CYS A 29 -8.29 13.54 -1.02
CA CYS A 29 -6.83 13.63 -0.95
C CYS A 29 -6.20 12.32 -0.49
N LEU A 30 -6.83 11.60 0.45
CA LEU A 30 -6.34 10.29 0.90
C LEU A 30 -6.49 9.26 -0.22
N ASP A 31 -7.62 9.27 -0.93
CA ASP A 31 -7.86 8.33 -2.03
C ASP A 31 -6.82 8.51 -3.15
N LEU A 32 -6.56 9.75 -3.56
CA LEU A 32 -5.53 10.07 -4.57
C LEU A 32 -4.12 9.72 -4.08
N LEU A 33 -3.82 9.98 -2.79
CA LEU A 33 -2.54 9.62 -2.20
C LEU A 33 -2.31 8.10 -2.23
N LEU A 34 -3.32 7.30 -1.87
CA LEU A 34 -3.20 5.84 -1.86
C LEU A 34 -3.02 5.25 -3.27
N ILE A 35 -3.59 5.88 -4.29
CA ILE A 35 -3.39 5.51 -5.70
C ILE A 35 -1.93 5.77 -6.12
N GLU A 36 -1.40 6.95 -5.78
CA GLU A 36 -0.05 7.35 -6.19
C GLU A 36 1.08 6.77 -5.30
N LEU A 37 0.74 6.22 -4.14
CA LEU A 37 1.70 5.63 -3.20
C LEU A 37 2.53 4.51 -3.85
N VAL A 38 1.88 3.65 -4.62
CA VAL A 38 2.53 2.48 -5.25
C VAL A 38 3.45 2.89 -6.40
N PRO A 39 2.99 3.65 -7.43
CA PRO A 39 3.88 4.15 -8.49
C PRO A 39 5.06 4.96 -7.94
N MET A 40 4.82 5.79 -6.92
CA MET A 40 5.88 6.55 -6.25
C MET A 40 6.91 5.64 -5.59
N ALA A 41 6.49 4.57 -4.91
CA ALA A 41 7.41 3.62 -4.29
C ALA A 41 8.29 2.89 -5.31
N TYR A 42 7.73 2.49 -6.45
CA TYR A 42 8.52 1.91 -7.54
C TYR A 42 9.55 2.90 -8.09
N ARG A 43 9.15 4.15 -8.34
CA ARG A 43 10.07 5.21 -8.81
C ARG A 43 11.21 5.46 -7.82
N ILE A 44 10.89 5.61 -6.53
CA ILE A 44 11.90 5.82 -5.49
C ILE A 44 12.86 4.62 -5.42
N THR A 45 12.34 3.40 -5.52
CA THR A 45 13.16 2.18 -5.46
C THR A 45 14.10 2.10 -6.66
N ALA A 46 13.62 2.39 -7.87
CA ALA A 46 14.44 2.44 -9.07
C ALA A 46 15.54 3.54 -8.98
N ASP A 47 15.19 4.74 -8.52
CA ASP A 47 16.14 5.85 -8.34
C ASP A 47 17.24 5.48 -7.32
N LEU A 48 16.89 4.74 -6.26
CA LEU A 48 17.85 4.27 -5.25
C LEU A 48 18.77 3.18 -5.80
N ALA A 49 18.22 2.20 -6.52
CA ALA A 49 19.00 1.15 -7.16
C ALA A 49 20.01 1.73 -8.17
N GLN A 50 19.58 2.70 -8.99
CA GLN A 50 20.47 3.39 -9.92
C GLN A 50 21.63 4.12 -9.21
N ARG A 51 21.33 4.82 -8.11
CA ARG A 51 22.36 5.49 -7.30
C ARG A 51 23.32 4.50 -6.66
N GLU A 52 22.83 3.35 -6.22
CA GLU A 52 23.66 2.29 -5.66
C GLU A 52 24.58 1.69 -6.72
N GLU A 53 24.09 1.42 -7.92
CA GLU A 53 24.92 1.00 -9.05
C GLU A 53 25.99 2.04 -9.41
N GLU A 54 25.62 3.32 -9.48
CA GLU A 54 26.57 4.42 -9.72
C GLU A 54 27.65 4.47 -8.63
N TRP A 55 27.27 4.23 -7.37
CA TRP A 55 28.20 4.20 -6.24
C TRP A 55 29.15 3.01 -6.30
N ILE A 56 28.62 1.81 -6.57
CA ILE A 56 29.41 0.58 -6.70
C ILE A 56 30.36 0.67 -7.90
N ARG A 57 29.86 1.16 -9.05
CA ARG A 57 30.66 1.34 -10.27
C ARG A 57 31.67 2.48 -10.10
N GLY A 58 31.29 3.58 -9.45
CA GLY A 58 32.17 4.72 -9.17
C GLY A 58 33.32 4.39 -8.21
N SER A 59 33.08 3.48 -7.25
CA SER A 59 34.13 2.98 -6.35
C SER A 59 35.16 2.10 -7.06
N SER A 60 34.83 1.53 -8.23
CA SER A 60 35.74 0.69 -9.03
C SER A 60 36.71 1.47 -9.94
N VAL A 61 36.52 2.79 -10.11
CA VAL A 61 37.34 3.65 -10.99
C VAL A 61 38.43 4.42 -10.21
N GLY A 62 38.53 4.22 -8.88
CA GLY A 62 39.51 4.90 -8.03
C GLY A 62 40.95 4.38 -8.10
N GLU A 63 41.22 3.24 -8.74
CA GLU A 63 42.56 2.64 -8.73
C GLU A 63 42.91 1.93 -10.05
N LYS A 64 43.12 2.71 -11.13
CA LYS A 64 44.10 2.35 -12.17
C LYS A 64 44.43 3.55 -13.04
N GLY A 65 45.72 3.88 -13.06
CA GLY A 65 46.28 5.00 -13.78
C GLY A 65 45.93 5.00 -15.27
N ARG A 66 45.64 6.21 -15.74
CA ARG A 66 46.26 6.85 -16.91
C ARG A 66 46.88 5.85 -17.90
N LEU A 67 46.23 5.66 -19.05
CA LEU A 67 46.82 5.71 -20.41
C LEU A 67 45.74 5.45 -21.50
N THR A 68 45.72 6.36 -22.49
CA THR A 68 45.38 6.20 -23.91
C THR A 68 43.95 5.85 -24.38
N GLY A 69 43.43 6.70 -25.29
CA GLY A 69 42.86 6.20 -26.55
C GLY A 69 41.38 6.47 -26.81
N THR A 70 41.12 7.53 -27.58
CA THR A 70 39.92 7.85 -28.38
C THR A 70 39.03 6.69 -28.86
N ALA A 71 37.70 6.83 -28.70
CA ALA A 71 36.70 6.58 -29.77
C ALA A 71 35.31 7.14 -29.40
N ARG A 72 34.69 7.85 -30.35
CA ARG A 72 33.28 8.27 -30.37
C ARG A 72 32.37 7.05 -30.56
N GLY A 73 31.19 7.04 -29.94
CA GLY A 73 30.13 6.06 -30.24
C GLY A 73 28.86 6.25 -29.43
N THR A 74 27.94 7.06 -29.99
CA THR A 74 26.46 6.97 -29.97
C THR A 74 25.71 6.54 -28.71
N ASP A 75 24.85 7.46 -28.26
CA ASP A 75 23.71 7.26 -27.35
C ASP A 75 22.82 6.08 -27.75
N GLY A 76 22.48 5.27 -26.75
CA GLY A 76 21.51 4.19 -26.83
C GLY A 76 21.17 3.71 -25.43
N GLY A 77 20.28 4.44 -24.75
CA GLY A 77 19.73 4.01 -23.46
C GLY A 77 18.98 2.67 -23.60
N PRO A 78 19.01 1.79 -22.59
CA PRO A 78 18.36 0.49 -22.71
C PRO A 78 16.85 0.70 -22.66
N VAL A 79 16.21 0.39 -23.79
CA VAL A 79 14.77 0.22 -23.91
C VAL A 79 14.43 -1.06 -23.16
N GLY A 80 13.60 -0.96 -22.12
CA GLY A 80 13.19 -2.08 -21.28
C GLY A 80 12.54 -3.21 -22.09
N GLY A 81 13.17 -4.38 -22.08
CA GLY A 81 12.64 -5.62 -22.62
C GLY A 81 12.30 -6.59 -21.49
N LEU A 82 11.04 -6.61 -21.07
CA LEU A 82 10.49 -7.65 -20.19
C LEU A 82 9.96 -8.79 -21.07
N GLY A 83 10.80 -9.81 -21.27
CA GLY A 83 10.39 -11.11 -21.77
C GLY A 83 9.97 -11.99 -20.59
N ALA A 84 8.71 -12.44 -20.59
CA ALA A 84 8.18 -13.36 -19.59
C ALA A 84 8.96 -14.68 -19.58
N GLY A 85 9.47 -15.08 -18.40
CA GLY A 85 9.97 -16.44 -18.19
C GLY A 85 11.18 -16.61 -17.28
N THR A 86 11.50 -15.68 -16.40
CA THR A 86 12.24 -15.88 -15.13
C THR A 86 12.21 -14.52 -14.45
N ALA A 87 11.72 -14.43 -13.21
CA ALA A 87 11.98 -13.20 -12.44
C ALA A 87 13.50 -13.11 -12.30
N THR A 88 14.10 -12.06 -12.85
CA THR A 88 15.51 -11.79 -12.59
C THR A 88 15.66 -11.50 -11.09
N VAL A 89 16.84 -11.77 -10.53
CA VAL A 89 17.13 -11.47 -9.12
C VAL A 89 16.81 -10.00 -8.82
N ASP A 90 17.08 -9.12 -9.78
CA ASP A 90 16.82 -7.68 -9.72
C ASP A 90 15.31 -7.35 -9.58
N ASP A 91 14.42 -8.09 -10.26
CA ASP A 91 12.96 -7.88 -10.17
C ASP A 91 12.39 -8.30 -8.79
N GLU A 92 12.96 -9.35 -8.20
CA GLU A 92 12.60 -9.82 -6.87
C GLU A 92 13.05 -8.84 -5.79
N GLU A 93 14.29 -8.36 -5.89
CA GLU A 93 14.86 -7.35 -5.00
C GLU A 93 14.06 -6.04 -5.05
N ALA A 94 13.73 -5.55 -6.26
CA ALA A 94 12.90 -4.36 -6.42
C ALA A 94 11.52 -4.51 -5.76
N ARG A 95 10.89 -5.68 -5.91
CA ARG A 95 9.60 -5.98 -5.28
C ARG A 95 9.70 -6.02 -3.75
N GLU A 96 10.76 -6.60 -3.20
CA GLU A 96 11.00 -6.63 -1.75
C GLU A 96 11.27 -5.23 -1.18
N ALA A 97 12.05 -4.40 -1.89
CA ALA A 97 12.29 -3.01 -1.50
C ALA A 97 10.99 -2.17 -1.51
N VAL A 98 10.14 -2.35 -2.53
CA VAL A 98 8.81 -1.72 -2.58
C VAL A 98 7.92 -2.20 -1.43
N PHE A 99 7.93 -3.51 -1.16
CA PHE A 99 7.23 -4.08 -0.02
C PHE A 99 7.64 -3.40 1.28
N HIS A 100 8.93 -3.42 1.62
CA HIS A 100 9.42 -2.84 2.86
C HIS A 100 9.11 -1.34 2.99
N ARG A 101 9.21 -0.59 1.89
CA ARG A 101 8.92 0.84 1.89
C ARG A 101 7.45 1.13 2.21
N LEU A 102 6.55 0.52 1.45
CA LEU A 102 5.11 0.75 1.59
C LEU A 102 4.60 0.27 2.94
N GLU A 103 5.07 -0.90 3.35
CA GLU A 103 4.67 -1.56 4.58
C GLU A 103 5.21 -0.81 5.81
N SER A 104 6.45 -0.30 5.77
CA SER A 104 7.01 0.55 6.83
C SER A 104 6.29 1.89 6.96
N LEU A 105 5.87 2.49 5.84
CA LEU A 105 5.03 3.69 5.86
C LEU A 105 3.71 3.41 6.58
N GLY A 106 3.04 2.32 6.21
CA GLY A 106 1.83 1.85 6.88
C GLY A 106 2.05 1.66 8.37
N TYR A 107 3.11 0.95 8.74
CA TYR A 107 3.46 0.66 10.13
C TYR A 107 3.59 1.92 10.98
N ARG A 108 4.32 2.93 10.49
CA ARG A 108 4.49 4.21 11.19
C ARG A 108 3.17 4.96 11.35
N VAL A 109 2.32 4.98 10.30
CA VAL A 109 0.98 5.57 10.39
C VAL A 109 0.14 4.83 11.43
N GLY A 110 0.19 3.49 11.43
CA GLY A 110 -0.58 2.66 12.35
C GLY A 110 -0.25 2.93 13.82
N LEU A 111 1.05 3.12 14.13
CA LEU A 111 1.50 3.51 15.47
C LEU A 111 0.85 4.83 15.93
N GLY A 112 0.91 5.86 15.09
CA GLY A 112 0.39 7.20 15.42
C GLY A 112 -1.13 7.29 15.46
N VAL A 113 -1.85 6.50 14.65
CA VAL A 113 -3.32 6.47 14.66
C VAL A 113 -3.84 6.01 16.03
N VAL A 114 -3.24 4.95 16.60
CA VAL A 114 -3.66 4.41 17.91
C VAL A 114 -3.47 5.42 19.04
N GLU A 115 -2.39 6.22 19.00
CA GLU A 115 -2.16 7.28 19.99
C GLU A 115 -3.28 8.33 19.98
N ARG A 116 -3.73 8.73 18.79
CA ARG A 116 -4.82 9.70 18.64
C ARG A 116 -6.17 9.10 19.09
N VAL A 117 -6.46 7.86 18.71
CA VAL A 117 -7.74 7.22 19.05
C VAL A 117 -7.84 6.86 20.54
N SER A 118 -6.71 6.57 21.20
CA SER A 118 -6.64 6.34 22.65
C SER A 118 -7.05 7.57 23.49
N ARG A 119 -7.11 8.77 22.88
CA ARG A 119 -7.56 9.99 23.59
C ARG A 119 -9.07 10.04 23.79
N GLN A 120 -9.83 9.42 22.90
CA GLN A 120 -11.29 9.54 22.85
C GLN A 120 -12.02 8.25 23.20
N THR A 121 -11.29 7.12 23.27
CA THR A 121 -11.86 5.80 23.53
C THR A 121 -10.98 5.04 24.53
N PRO A 122 -11.58 4.24 25.44
CA PRO A 122 -10.81 3.35 26.30
C PRO A 122 -9.94 2.41 25.45
N ARG A 123 -8.65 2.30 25.81
CA ARG A 123 -7.71 1.45 25.09
C ARG A 123 -8.16 -0.02 25.14
N PRO A 124 -8.29 -0.72 24.00
CA PRO A 124 -8.55 -2.16 23.98
C PRO A 124 -7.41 -2.92 24.68
N THR A 125 -7.74 -3.85 25.56
CA THR A 125 -6.75 -4.58 26.38
C THR A 125 -6.61 -6.04 25.99
N THR A 126 -7.64 -6.66 25.41
CA THR A 126 -7.59 -8.05 24.97
C THR A 126 -7.26 -8.14 23.48
N PRO A 127 -6.60 -9.22 23.01
CA PRO A 127 -6.31 -9.39 21.59
C PRO A 127 -7.55 -9.32 20.71
N LEU A 128 -8.67 -9.90 21.16
CA LEU A 128 -9.91 -9.89 20.40
C LEU A 128 -10.51 -8.48 20.31
N ASP A 129 -10.44 -7.69 21.37
CA ASP A 129 -10.97 -6.32 21.35
C ASP A 129 -10.07 -5.39 20.53
N CYS A 130 -8.75 -5.61 20.54
CA CYS A 130 -7.84 -4.94 19.60
C CYS A 130 -8.22 -5.23 18.14
N ILE A 131 -8.55 -6.49 17.81
CA ILE A 131 -8.99 -6.85 16.45
C ILE A 131 -10.34 -6.22 16.10
N LYS A 132 -11.31 -6.19 17.05
CA LYS A 132 -12.59 -5.51 16.83
C LYS A 132 -12.43 -4.01 16.61
N PHE A 133 -11.52 -3.38 17.35
CA PHE A 133 -11.14 -1.98 17.16
C PHE A 133 -10.61 -1.73 15.75
N LEU A 134 -9.76 -2.61 15.22
CA LEU A 134 -9.30 -2.50 13.83
C LEU A 134 -10.47 -2.60 12.85
N CYS A 135 -11.35 -3.60 13.04
CA CYS A 135 -12.48 -3.86 12.14
C CYS A 135 -13.51 -2.73 12.11
N LYS A 136 -13.68 -2.01 13.22
CA LYS A 136 -14.70 -0.97 13.36
C LYS A 136 -14.10 0.42 13.30
N ASP A 137 -13.34 0.80 14.32
CA ASP A 137 -12.89 2.17 14.52
C ASP A 137 -11.82 2.57 13.50
N LEU A 138 -10.76 1.77 13.35
CA LEU A 138 -9.68 2.06 12.39
C LEU A 138 -10.21 2.04 10.96
N TRP A 139 -10.94 0.99 10.59
CA TRP A 139 -11.45 0.83 9.23
C TRP A 139 -12.45 1.94 8.86
N THR A 140 -13.31 2.32 9.80
CA THR A 140 -14.26 3.43 9.59
C THR A 140 -13.54 4.77 9.49
N LEU A 141 -12.49 4.99 10.28
CA LEU A 141 -11.68 6.21 10.22
C LEU A 141 -11.08 6.42 8.82
N LEU A 142 -10.51 5.37 8.23
CA LEU A 142 -9.73 5.46 6.99
C LEU A 142 -10.58 5.22 5.74
N PHE A 143 -11.41 4.19 5.75
CA PHE A 143 -12.17 3.74 4.57
C PHE A 143 -13.66 4.08 4.66
N ARG A 144 -14.12 4.68 5.77
CA ARG A 144 -15.54 5.05 5.98
C ARG A 144 -16.48 3.85 5.87
N LYS A 145 -15.99 2.66 6.21
CA LYS A 145 -16.76 1.41 6.34
C LYS A 145 -16.13 0.52 7.40
N GLN A 146 -16.88 -0.45 7.89
CA GLN A 146 -16.35 -1.52 8.73
C GLN A 146 -15.82 -2.67 7.86
N ILE A 147 -14.98 -3.53 8.42
CA ILE A 147 -14.61 -4.81 7.82
C ILE A 147 -15.87 -5.68 7.68
N ASP A 148 -16.05 -6.31 6.51
CA ASP A 148 -17.25 -7.07 6.21
C ASP A 148 -17.30 -8.40 6.97
N ASN A 149 -16.15 -9.10 7.07
CA ASN A 149 -16.07 -10.38 7.77
C ASN A 149 -14.81 -10.48 8.63
N LEU A 150 -14.97 -11.00 9.85
CA LEU A 150 -13.88 -11.38 10.75
C LEU A 150 -14.00 -12.87 11.08
N LYS A 151 -12.98 -13.65 10.74
CA LYS A 151 -12.83 -15.05 11.17
C LYS A 151 -11.65 -15.17 12.13
N THR A 152 -11.71 -16.08 13.08
CA THR A 152 -10.60 -16.37 13.99
C THR A 152 -10.60 -17.84 14.39
N ASN A 153 -9.41 -18.37 14.68
CA ASN A 153 -9.26 -19.69 15.31
C ASN A 153 -9.18 -19.61 16.84
N HIS A 154 -9.39 -18.43 17.44
CA HIS A 154 -9.23 -18.16 18.89
C HIS A 154 -7.83 -18.49 19.46
N ARG A 155 -6.85 -18.80 18.61
CA ARG A 155 -5.48 -19.22 18.94
C ARG A 155 -4.44 -18.32 18.27
N GLY A 156 -4.78 -17.04 18.09
CA GLY A 156 -3.88 -16.02 17.56
C GLY A 156 -3.86 -15.87 16.04
N ILE A 157 -4.76 -16.52 15.31
CA ILE A 157 -4.97 -16.29 13.87
C ILE A 157 -6.31 -15.60 13.65
N TYR A 158 -6.28 -14.52 12.88
CA TYR A 158 -7.44 -13.73 12.48
C TYR A 158 -7.41 -13.50 10.98
N VAL A 159 -8.58 -13.50 10.34
CA VAL A 159 -8.73 -13.22 8.91
C VAL A 159 -9.81 -12.17 8.76
N LEU A 160 -9.42 -11.01 8.26
CA LEU A 160 -10.29 -9.86 8.03
C LEU A 160 -10.53 -9.77 6.52
N THR A 161 -11.79 -9.72 6.10
CA THR A 161 -12.16 -9.63 4.69
C THR A 161 -12.95 -8.35 4.45
N ASP A 162 -12.47 -7.55 3.51
CA ASP A 162 -13.19 -6.42 2.92
C ASP A 162 -13.58 -6.81 1.49
N ASN A 163 -14.88 -6.93 1.23
CA ASN A 163 -15.41 -7.33 -0.08
C ASN A 163 -15.34 -6.21 -1.13
N THR A 164 -15.23 -4.97 -0.67
CA THR A 164 -15.24 -3.76 -1.50
C THR A 164 -14.16 -2.80 -1.05
N PHE A 165 -12.92 -3.28 -1.08
CA PHE A 165 -11.78 -2.56 -0.54
C PHE A 165 -11.49 -1.32 -1.38
N LYS A 166 -11.80 -0.15 -0.82
CA LYS A 166 -11.81 1.14 -1.54
C LYS A 166 -10.53 1.45 -2.34
N PRO A 167 -9.31 1.21 -1.82
CA PRO A 167 -8.09 1.47 -2.58
C PRO A 167 -8.00 0.69 -3.90
N LEU A 168 -8.70 -0.44 -4.01
CA LEU A 168 -8.74 -1.25 -5.22
C LEU A 168 -9.94 -0.92 -6.11
N GLY A 169 -10.93 -0.16 -5.62
CA GLY A 169 -12.18 0.10 -6.34
C GLY A 169 -12.02 0.89 -7.63
N ARG A 170 -10.93 1.66 -7.77
CA ARG A 170 -10.60 2.41 -9.00
C ARG A 170 -9.62 1.69 -9.92
N MET A 171 -9.14 0.50 -9.55
CA MET A 171 -8.31 -0.28 -10.45
C MET A 171 -9.16 -0.81 -11.60
N SER A 172 -8.76 -0.44 -12.82
CA SER A 172 -9.23 -1.13 -14.01
C SER A 172 -8.59 -2.51 -14.05
N PHE A 173 -9.41 -3.55 -13.99
CA PHE A 173 -8.99 -4.93 -14.19
C PHE A 173 -9.67 -5.44 -15.44
N ASP A 174 -8.89 -5.92 -16.40
CA ASP A 174 -9.45 -6.48 -17.60
C ASP A 174 -9.92 -7.91 -17.28
N THR A 175 -11.22 -8.14 -17.23
CA THR A 175 -11.73 -9.49 -16.93
C THR A 175 -11.52 -10.46 -18.09
N LYS A 176 -11.06 -10.00 -19.25
CA LYS A 176 -10.73 -10.85 -20.38
C LYS A 176 -9.41 -11.57 -20.12
N LYS A 177 -9.48 -12.90 -20.10
CA LYS A 177 -8.30 -13.75 -20.24
C LYS A 177 -7.82 -13.63 -21.68
N TYR A 178 -6.77 -12.85 -21.91
CA TYR A 178 -6.06 -12.86 -23.19
C TYR A 178 -5.29 -14.17 -23.31
N ASP A 179 -5.46 -14.89 -24.41
CA ASP A 179 -4.55 -15.97 -24.74
C ASP A 179 -3.15 -15.38 -25.06
N ALA A 180 -2.10 -16.21 -24.94
CA ALA A 180 -0.72 -15.76 -25.10
C ALA A 180 -0.40 -15.19 -26.50
N ALA A 181 -1.08 -15.65 -27.56
CA ALA A 181 -0.89 -15.18 -28.93
C ALA A 181 -1.63 -13.85 -29.18
N MET A 182 -2.86 -13.72 -28.70
CA MET A 182 -3.62 -12.47 -28.75
C MET A 182 -2.92 -11.36 -27.94
N GLN A 183 -2.27 -11.75 -26.84
CA GLN A 183 -1.44 -10.86 -26.03
C GLN A 183 -0.22 -10.32 -26.79
N ALA A 184 0.56 -11.21 -27.40
CA ALA A 184 1.73 -10.84 -28.17
C ALA A 184 1.37 -9.93 -29.35
N ALA A 185 0.22 -10.19 -29.99
CA ALA A 185 -0.31 -9.35 -31.06
C ALA A 185 -0.71 -7.94 -30.56
N LEU A 186 -1.33 -7.82 -29.38
CA LEU A 186 -1.70 -6.51 -28.82
C LEU A 186 -0.48 -5.67 -28.48
N VAL A 187 0.50 -6.25 -27.77
CA VAL A 187 1.75 -5.54 -27.39
C VAL A 187 2.54 -5.11 -28.64
N ALA A 188 2.58 -5.95 -29.67
CA ALA A 188 3.22 -5.60 -30.94
C ALA A 188 2.51 -4.44 -31.66
N GLN A 189 1.21 -4.26 -31.44
CA GLN A 189 0.39 -3.25 -32.13
C GLN A 189 0.29 -1.93 -31.35
N THR A 190 0.23 -1.97 -30.02
CA THR A 190 0.10 -0.77 -29.16
C THR A 190 1.42 -0.33 -28.53
N GLY A 191 2.42 -1.20 -28.45
CA GLY A 191 3.66 -0.97 -27.70
C GLY A 191 3.46 -0.93 -26.18
N ASP A 192 2.24 -1.12 -25.69
CA ASP A 192 1.89 -0.98 -24.27
C ASP A 192 1.90 -2.34 -23.58
N VAL A 193 2.98 -2.60 -22.85
CA VAL A 193 3.18 -3.81 -22.04
C VAL A 193 2.17 -3.93 -20.88
N ALA A 194 1.46 -2.84 -20.55
CA ALA A 194 0.43 -2.82 -19.52
C ALA A 194 -0.95 -3.28 -20.04
N LEU A 195 -1.13 -3.50 -21.34
CA LEU A 195 -2.33 -4.12 -21.92
C LEU A 195 -2.06 -5.61 -22.10
N GLY A 196 -2.17 -6.38 -21.01
CA GLY A 196 -1.95 -7.81 -21.12
C GLY A 196 -2.20 -8.79 -19.99
N ARG A 197 -1.74 -10.05 -20.16
CA ARG A 197 -1.79 -11.12 -19.13
C ARG A 197 -1.34 -10.62 -17.74
N ASP A 198 -0.36 -9.72 -17.71
CA ASP A 198 0.19 -9.12 -16.49
C ASP A 198 -0.61 -7.92 -15.97
N ALA A 199 -1.44 -7.28 -16.81
CA ALA A 199 -2.42 -6.25 -16.41
C ALA A 199 -3.45 -6.79 -15.40
N ASN A 200 -3.67 -8.11 -15.45
CA ASN A 200 -4.61 -8.85 -14.60
C ASN A 200 -3.91 -9.73 -13.57
N SER A 201 -2.60 -9.57 -13.39
CA SER A 201 -1.86 -10.40 -12.44
C SER A 201 -2.11 -9.92 -11.01
N GLN A 202 -2.24 -10.88 -10.08
CA GLN A 202 -2.21 -10.58 -8.64
C GLN A 202 -0.99 -9.72 -8.27
N ALA A 203 0.11 -9.83 -9.02
CA ALA A 203 1.32 -9.04 -8.84
C ALA A 203 1.11 -7.52 -8.97
N ARG A 204 0.12 -7.04 -9.74
CA ARG A 204 -0.21 -5.60 -9.85
C ARG A 204 -1.05 -5.10 -8.68
N VAL A 205 -1.90 -5.95 -8.13
CA VAL A 205 -2.78 -5.62 -7.01
C VAL A 205 -2.02 -5.67 -5.68
N GLN A 206 -1.10 -6.63 -5.57
CA GLN A 206 -0.41 -6.95 -4.33
C GLN A 206 0.29 -5.75 -3.66
N PRO A 207 0.99 -4.85 -4.38
CA PRO A 207 1.64 -3.68 -3.76
C PRO A 207 0.68 -2.71 -3.06
N PHE A 208 -0.56 -2.59 -3.53
CA PHE A 208 -1.57 -1.71 -2.93
C PHE A 208 -2.07 -2.23 -1.59
N LEU A 209 -1.76 -3.49 -1.26
CA LEU A 209 -2.10 -4.10 0.02
C LEU A 209 -0.98 -3.97 1.07
N TYR A 210 0.24 -3.60 0.67
CA TYR A 210 1.38 -3.51 1.58
C TYR A 210 1.23 -2.40 2.61
N PHE A 211 0.80 -1.21 2.19
CA PHE A 211 0.54 -0.11 3.12
C PHE A 211 -0.58 -0.43 4.13
N PRO A 212 -1.77 -0.92 3.71
CA PRO A 212 -2.80 -1.36 4.65
C PRO A 212 -2.35 -2.49 5.59
N ALA A 213 -1.57 -3.46 5.11
CA ALA A 213 -1.00 -4.52 5.95
C ALA A 213 -0.04 -3.93 7.01
N GLY A 214 0.82 -3.01 6.59
CA GLY A 214 1.71 -2.25 7.46
C GLY A 214 0.95 -1.50 8.54
N LEU A 215 -0.09 -0.78 8.15
CA LEU A 215 -0.96 -0.03 9.02
C LEU A 215 -1.60 -0.91 10.11
N ILE A 216 -2.19 -2.04 9.73
CA ILE A 216 -2.76 -3.01 10.68
C ILE A 216 -1.69 -3.46 11.68
N ARG A 217 -0.50 -3.85 11.19
CA ARG A 217 0.60 -4.28 12.06
C ARG A 217 1.05 -3.18 13.02
N GLY A 218 1.18 -1.94 12.53
CA GLY A 218 1.56 -0.78 13.34
C GLY A 218 0.56 -0.50 14.45
N CYS A 219 -0.74 -0.56 14.14
CA CYS A 219 -1.78 -0.41 15.15
C CYS A 219 -1.70 -1.50 16.22
N LEU A 220 -1.54 -2.77 15.80
CA LEU A 220 -1.39 -3.88 16.75
C LEU A 220 -0.16 -3.72 17.64
N ALA A 221 0.97 -3.29 17.08
CA ALA A 221 2.19 -3.04 17.85
C ALA A 221 2.01 -1.94 18.90
N SER A 222 1.31 -0.84 18.56
CA SER A 222 0.99 0.25 19.52
C SER A 222 0.04 -0.20 20.65
N LEU A 223 -0.78 -1.21 20.37
CA LEU A 223 -1.64 -1.89 21.35
C LEU A 223 -0.91 -3.01 22.12
N GLY A 224 0.39 -3.21 21.89
CA GLY A 224 1.21 -4.22 22.58
C GLY A 224 1.09 -5.64 22.01
N ILE A 225 0.50 -5.80 20.83
CA ILE A 225 0.34 -7.10 20.16
C ILE A 225 1.37 -7.20 19.04
N GLN A 226 2.36 -8.07 19.22
CA GLN A 226 3.27 -8.43 18.12
C GLN A 226 2.55 -9.38 17.16
N ALA A 227 2.50 -9.04 15.88
CA ALA A 227 1.85 -9.85 14.86
C ALA A 227 2.52 -9.67 13.48
N THR A 228 2.36 -10.67 12.63
CA THR A 228 2.62 -10.59 11.20
C THR A 228 1.30 -10.44 10.46
N VAL A 229 1.28 -9.62 9.40
CA VAL A 229 0.09 -9.38 8.59
C VAL A 229 0.42 -9.70 7.14
N THR A 230 -0.28 -10.67 6.57
CA THR A 230 -0.23 -10.97 5.13
C THR A 230 -1.53 -10.51 4.51
N ALA A 231 -1.45 -9.93 3.31
CA ALA A 231 -2.61 -9.42 2.61
C ALA A 231 -2.65 -9.93 1.19
N GLU A 232 -3.84 -10.31 0.72
CA GLU A 232 -4.04 -10.85 -0.62
C GLU A 232 -5.38 -10.38 -1.20
N SER A 233 -5.50 -10.46 -2.52
CA SER A 233 -6.76 -10.23 -3.22
C SER A 233 -7.03 -11.41 -4.16
N ALA A 234 -8.13 -12.12 -3.89
CA ALA A 234 -8.60 -13.23 -4.73
C ALA A 234 -9.43 -12.73 -5.91
N ALA A 235 -10.25 -11.70 -5.68
CA ALA A 235 -11.08 -11.06 -6.68
C ALA A 235 -11.24 -9.58 -6.34
N LEU A 236 -11.12 -8.72 -7.35
CA LEU A 236 -11.31 -7.29 -7.17
C LEU A 236 -12.80 -6.94 -7.07
N PRO A 237 -13.16 -5.91 -6.28
CA PRO A 237 -12.29 -5.05 -5.47
C PRO A 237 -12.04 -5.59 -4.04
N GLY A 238 -12.15 -6.88 -3.79
CA GLY A 238 -11.99 -7.48 -2.46
C GLY A 238 -10.53 -7.61 -1.99
N ALA A 239 -10.31 -7.54 -0.69
CA ALA A 239 -9.03 -7.77 -0.03
C ALA A 239 -9.20 -8.59 1.25
N THR A 240 -8.25 -9.47 1.52
CA THR A 240 -8.19 -10.26 2.75
C THR A 240 -6.88 -10.01 3.47
N PHE A 241 -6.96 -9.78 4.78
CA PHE A 241 -5.83 -9.56 5.67
C PHE A 241 -5.78 -10.67 6.70
N GLN A 242 -4.76 -11.51 6.62
CA GLN A 242 -4.50 -12.56 7.60
C GLN A 242 -3.48 -12.05 8.62
N ILE A 243 -3.90 -12.06 9.88
CA ILE A 243 -3.12 -11.61 11.03
C ILE A 243 -2.75 -12.83 11.85
N ARG A 244 -1.46 -12.97 12.15
CA ARG A 244 -0.93 -14.00 13.03
C ARG A 244 -0.18 -13.34 14.18
N THR A 245 -0.70 -13.47 15.39
CA THR A 245 -0.04 -12.94 16.60
C THR A 245 1.14 -13.80 17.00
N ALA A 246 2.11 -13.21 17.69
CA ALA A 246 3.21 -13.95 18.31
C ALA A 246 2.65 -15.03 19.26
N GLY A 247 3.18 -16.26 19.15
CA GLY A 247 2.70 -17.41 19.93
C GLY A 247 1.42 -18.07 19.39
N ALA A 248 0.93 -17.68 18.21
CA ALA A 248 -0.19 -18.35 17.56
C ALA A 248 0.13 -19.82 17.27
N LYS A 249 -0.80 -20.72 17.60
CA LYS A 249 -0.68 -22.16 17.32
C LYS A 249 -1.55 -22.50 16.12
N ASN A 250 -0.96 -23.20 15.15
CA ASN A 250 -1.69 -23.78 14.01
C ASN A 250 -2.73 -24.79 14.49
#